data_AF-A0A0E3S164-F1
#
_entry.id   AF-A0A0E3S164-F1
#
_cell.length_a   1.000
_cell.length_b   1.000
_cell.length_c   1.000
_cell.angle_alpha   90.00
_cell.angle_beta   90.00
_cell.angle_gamma   90.00
#
_symmetry.space_group_name_H-M   'P 1'
#
loop_
_entity.id
_entity.type
_entity.pdbx_description
1 polymer ?
#
loop_
_entity_poly.entity_id
_entity_poly.type
_entity_poly.pdbx_seq_one_letter_code
_entity_poly.pdbx_strand_id
1 'polypeptide(L)'
;MKGYRMVSDLFRNILQFFEWVFEAIGTVIIIYGGLRATFELLLYETLKKPCSLEEIRKKLTNKILFGLEFYIVVAILGTLRDPSLSELVLLGIVVLIRTTLGYFLSKEVKEYQFD
;
A
#
# COMPACT_ATOMS: atom_id res chain seq x y z
N MET A 1 0.03 -27.06 -31.33
CA MET A 1 -0.28 -26.88 -29.89
C MET A 1 0.93 -26.67 -28.96
N LYS A 2 2.20 -26.81 -29.39
CA LYS A 2 3.38 -26.51 -28.54
C LYS A 2 3.66 -25.00 -28.38
N GLY A 3 3.42 -24.20 -29.42
CA GLY A 3 3.67 -22.75 -29.42
C GLY A 3 2.79 -21.94 -28.47
N TYR A 4 1.52 -22.32 -28.29
CA TYR A 4 0.60 -21.60 -27.39
C TYR A 4 1.00 -21.69 -25.91
N ARG A 5 1.57 -22.83 -25.47
CA ARG A 5 2.05 -23.01 -24.09
C ARG A 5 3.30 -22.16 -23.80
N MET A 6 4.24 -22.12 -24.73
CA MET A 6 5.48 -21.35 -24.56
C MET A 6 5.22 -19.83 -24.47
N VAL A 7 4.24 -19.33 -25.22
CA VAL A 7 3.83 -17.91 -25.15
C VAL A 7 3.12 -17.59 -23.83
N SER A 8 2.27 -18.49 -23.33
CA SER A 8 1.61 -18.29 -22.03
C SER A 8 2.60 -18.34 -20.86
N ASP A 9 3.60 -19.23 -20.92
CA ASP A 9 4.63 -19.35 -19.88
C ASP A 9 5.53 -18.08 -19.84
N LEU A 10 5.89 -17.55 -21.01
CA LEU A 10 6.61 -16.27 -21.13
C LEU A 10 5.80 -15.11 -20.55
N PHE A 11 4.52 -15.02 -20.90
CA PHE A 11 3.63 -13.96 -20.40
C PHE A 11 3.48 -14.03 -18.87
N ARG A 12 3.28 -15.22 -18.31
CA ARG A 12 3.19 -15.44 -16.86
C ARG A 12 4.46 -15.04 -16.12
N ASN A 13 5.63 -15.40 -16.66
CA ASN A 13 6.92 -15.01 -16.07
C ASN A 13 7.13 -13.49 -16.10
N ILE A 14 6.76 -12.82 -17.19
CA ILE A 14 6.86 -11.35 -17.28
C ILE A 14 5.95 -10.70 -16.24
N LEU A 15 4.68 -11.12 -16.16
CA LEU A 15 3.74 -10.58 -15.16
C LEU A 15 4.24 -10.80 -13.73
N GLN A 16 4.73 -12.00 -13.41
CA GLN A 16 5.27 -12.32 -12.10
C GLN A 16 6.50 -11.47 -11.76
N PHE A 17 7.36 -11.19 -12.74
CA PHE A 17 8.51 -10.31 -12.53
C PHE A 17 8.07 -8.89 -12.15
N PHE A 18 7.12 -8.31 -12.89
CA PHE A 18 6.60 -6.97 -12.58
C PHE A 18 5.83 -6.93 -11.27
N GLU A 19 5.01 -7.95 -10.97
CA GLU A 19 4.31 -8.10 -9.70
C GLU A 19 5.30 -8.03 -8.53
N TRP A 20 6.38 -8.81 -8.57
CA TRP A 20 7.41 -8.81 -7.54
C TRP A 20 8.14 -7.46 -7.43
N VAL A 21 8.42 -6.79 -8.55
CA VAL A 21 9.06 -5.46 -8.55
C VAL A 21 8.16 -4.42 -7.87
N PHE A 22 6.87 -4.36 -8.23
CA PHE A 22 5.94 -3.41 -7.64
C PHE A 22 5.66 -3.71 -6.18
N GLU A 23 5.58 -5.00 -5.81
CA GLU A 23 5.46 -5.43 -4.42
C GLU A 23 6.66 -4.98 -3.59
N ALA A 24 7.89 -5.18 -4.09
CA ALA A 24 9.11 -4.76 -3.42
C ALA A 24 9.16 -3.23 -3.22
N ILE A 25 8.82 -2.45 -4.26
CA ILE A 25 8.79 -0.98 -4.18
C ILE A 25 7.75 -0.51 -3.16
N GLY A 26 6.53 -1.03 -3.25
CA GLY A 26 5.44 -0.69 -2.32
C GLY A 26 5.83 -1.01 -0.87
N THR A 27 6.38 -2.21 -0.64
CA THR A 27 6.86 -2.66 0.67
C THR A 27 7.92 -1.70 1.23
N VAL A 28 8.95 -1.37 0.45
CA VAL A 28 10.04 -0.49 0.89
C VAL A 28 9.51 0.90 1.27
N ILE A 29 8.58 1.46 0.49
CA ILE A 29 7.97 2.76 0.76
C ILE A 29 7.18 2.74 2.07
N ILE A 30 6.36 1.68 2.29
CA ILE A 30 5.56 1.54 3.51
C ILE A 30 6.46 1.40 4.73
N ILE A 31 7.47 0.52 4.66
CA ILE A 31 8.44 0.32 5.75
C ILE A 31 9.16 1.61 6.06
N TYR A 32 9.70 2.30 5.05
CA TYR A 32 10.43 3.55 5.24
C TYR A 32 9.53 4.65 5.83
N GLY A 33 8.28 4.77 5.35
CA GLY A 33 7.31 5.71 5.88
C GLY A 33 6.96 5.43 7.35
N GLY A 34 6.73 4.17 7.69
CA GLY A 34 6.48 3.72 9.05
C GLY A 34 7.65 4.00 9.98
N LEU A 35 8.86 3.54 9.59
CA LEU A 35 10.07 3.73 10.40
C LEU A 35 10.32 5.20 10.69
N ARG A 36 10.25 6.05 9.65
CA ARG A 36 10.47 7.49 9.79
C ARG A 36 9.45 8.13 10.75
N ALA A 37 8.18 7.75 10.65
CA ALA A 37 7.15 8.29 11.54
C ALA A 37 7.34 7.82 12.99
N THR A 38 7.74 6.56 13.20
CA THR A 38 8.08 6.04 14.54
C THR A 38 9.26 6.80 15.14
N PHE A 39 10.31 7.07 14.36
CA PHE A 39 11.45 7.87 14.82
C PHE A 39 11.04 9.31 15.17
N GLU A 40 10.29 9.98 14.30
CA GLU A 40 9.80 11.35 14.55
C GLU A 40 8.89 11.42 15.79
N LEU A 41 8.05 10.41 16.01
CA LEU A 41 7.18 10.32 17.18
C LEU A 41 7.98 10.13 18.48
N LEU A 42 8.96 9.23 18.48
CA LEU A 42 9.81 8.96 19.65
C LEU A 42 10.66 10.18 20.03
N LEU A 43 11.20 10.88 19.03
CA LEU A 43 11.93 12.14 19.22
C LEU A 43 11.00 13.24 19.75
N TYR A 44 9.78 13.36 19.24
CA TYR A 44 8.79 14.34 19.71
C TYR A 44 8.44 14.14 21.19
N GLU A 45 8.13 12.91 21.57
CA GLU A 45 7.76 12.55 22.95
C GLU A 45 8.91 12.78 23.94
N THR A 46 10.16 12.56 23.49
CA THR A 46 11.36 12.78 24.31
C THR A 46 11.77 14.26 24.41
N LEU A 47 11.61 15.05 23.34
CA LEU A 47 12.10 16.44 23.27
C LEU A 47 11.06 17.53 23.58
N LYS A 48 9.77 17.19 23.82
CA LYS A 48 8.68 18.18 24.06
C LYS A 48 8.70 19.36 23.07
N LYS A 49 9.06 19.10 21.80
CA LYS A 49 8.97 20.13 20.75
C LYS A 49 7.51 20.41 20.40
N PRO A 50 7.14 21.60 19.90
CA PRO A 50 5.77 21.91 19.49
C PRO A 50 5.45 21.43 18.06
N CYS A 51 5.97 20.27 17.63
CA CYS A 51 5.58 19.70 16.33
C CYS A 51 4.23 18.99 16.49
N SER A 52 3.19 19.40 15.77
CA SER A 52 1.89 18.75 15.94
C SER A 52 1.97 17.26 15.56
N LEU A 53 1.51 16.38 16.46
CA LEU A 53 1.36 14.95 16.19
C LEU A 53 0.53 14.70 14.91
N GLU A 54 -0.38 15.62 14.61
CA GLU A 54 -1.15 15.67 13.36
C GLU A 54 -0.27 15.69 12.11
N GLU A 55 0.80 16.49 12.10
CA GLU A 55 1.70 16.56 10.94
C GLU A 55 2.45 15.24 10.73
N ILE A 56 2.89 14.58 11.81
CA ILE A 56 3.57 13.29 11.75
C ILE A 56 2.59 12.23 11.22
N ARG A 57 1.37 12.18 11.77
CA ARG A 57 0.30 11.28 11.32
C ARG A 57 -0.05 11.51 9.85
N LYS A 58 -0.17 12.76 9.40
CA LYS A 58 -0.46 13.11 8.00
C LYS A 58 0.66 12.67 7.06
N LYS A 59 1.93 12.90 7.43
CA LYS A 59 3.10 12.44 6.65
C LYS A 59 3.17 10.92 6.55
N LEU A 60 2.91 10.22 7.65
CA LEU A 60 2.84 8.75 7.70
C LEU A 60 1.73 8.22 6.79
N THR A 61 0.50 8.71 6.98
CA THR A 61 -0.66 8.31 6.19
C THR A 61 -0.41 8.53 4.71
N ASN A 62 0.18 9.66 4.31
CA ASN A 62 0.47 9.94 2.90
C ASN A 62 1.49 8.95 2.31
N LYS A 63 2.56 8.59 3.04
CA LYS A 63 3.53 7.59 2.59
C LYS A 63 2.94 6.18 2.50
N ILE A 64 2.10 5.79 3.46
CA ILE A 64 1.36 4.52 3.41
C ILE A 64 0.34 4.54 2.26
N LEU A 65 -0.28 5.68 1.99
CA LEU A 65 -1.26 5.83 0.91
C LEU A 65 -0.60 5.50 -0.43
N PHE A 66 0.52 6.18 -0.70
CA PHE A 66 1.34 6.03 -1.89
C PHE A 66 1.91 4.62 -2.05
N GLY A 67 2.47 4.03 -0.98
CA GLY A 67 3.07 2.69 -1.04
C GLY A 67 2.09 1.61 -1.49
N LEU A 68 0.80 1.78 -1.23
CA LEU A 68 -0.19 0.79 -1.64
C LEU A 68 -0.83 1.07 -3.01
N GLU A 69 -0.61 2.24 -3.61
CA GLU A 69 -0.94 2.42 -5.03
C GLU A 69 -0.20 1.37 -5.87
N PHE A 70 1.04 1.02 -5.48
CA PHE A 70 1.80 -0.09 -6.06
C PHE A 70 1.15 -1.45 -5.83
N TYR A 71 0.58 -1.70 -4.66
CA TYR A 71 -0.12 -2.96 -4.38
C TYR A 71 -1.43 -3.10 -5.15
N ILE A 72 -2.09 -2.00 -5.53
CA ILE A 72 -3.21 -2.05 -6.47
C ILE A 72 -2.72 -2.58 -7.83
N VAL A 73 -1.52 -2.18 -8.27
CA VAL A 73 -0.91 -2.72 -9.50
C VAL A 73 -0.55 -4.19 -9.35
N VAL A 74 0.10 -4.59 -8.24
CA VAL A 74 0.40 -6.01 -7.91
C VAL A 74 -0.87 -6.86 -7.98
N ALA A 75 -1.93 -6.39 -7.36
CA ALA A 75 -3.24 -7.01 -7.36
C ALA A 75 -3.80 -7.20 -8.77
N ILE A 76 -3.79 -6.15 -9.61
CA ILE A 76 -4.23 -6.25 -11.00
C ILE A 76 -3.37 -7.27 -11.77
N LEU A 77 -2.03 -7.21 -11.64
CA LEU A 77 -1.12 -8.14 -12.32
C LEU A 77 -1.36 -9.61 -11.90
N GLY A 78 -1.59 -9.85 -10.61
CA GLY A 78 -1.94 -11.18 -10.09
C GLY A 78 -3.22 -11.73 -10.72
N THR A 79 -4.26 -10.89 -10.85
CA THR A 79 -5.53 -11.30 -11.47
C THR A 79 -5.44 -11.56 -12.97
N LEU A 80 -4.50 -10.89 -13.66
CA LEU A 80 -4.19 -11.17 -15.07
C LEU A 80 -3.41 -12.47 -15.25
N ARG A 81 -2.60 -12.87 -14.25
CA ARG A 81 -1.84 -14.13 -14.27
C ARG A 81 -2.74 -15.34 -14.03
N ASP A 82 -3.55 -15.29 -12.98
CA ASP A 82 -4.51 -16.34 -12.65
C ASP A 82 -5.85 -15.72 -12.23
N PRO A 83 -6.84 -15.70 -13.14
CA PRO A 83 -8.17 -15.23 -12.82
C PRO A 83 -8.92 -16.30 -11.98
N SER A 84 -8.57 -16.43 -10.70
CA SER A 84 -9.29 -17.28 -9.74
C SER A 84 -10.24 -16.42 -8.90
N LEU A 85 -11.54 -16.79 -8.86
CA LEU A 85 -12.54 -16.03 -8.11
C LEU A 85 -12.23 -15.96 -6.61
N SER A 86 -11.59 -16.98 -6.06
CA SER A 86 -11.16 -17.04 -4.66
C SER A 86 -10.10 -15.99 -4.32
N GLU A 87 -9.07 -15.82 -5.16
CA GLU A 87 -8.03 -14.83 -4.93
C GLU A 87 -8.54 -13.40 -5.16
N LEU A 88 -9.41 -13.23 -6.15
CA LEU A 88 -10.13 -11.97 -6.40
C LEU A 88 -10.95 -11.51 -5.19
N VAL A 89 -11.65 -12.43 -4.51
CA VAL A 89 -12.43 -12.10 -3.30
C VAL A 89 -11.53 -11.72 -2.13
N LEU A 90 -10.45 -12.46 -1.88
CA LEU A 90 -9.49 -12.13 -0.82
C LEU A 90 -8.88 -10.74 -1.04
N LEU A 91 -8.46 -10.46 -2.27
CA LEU A 91 -7.94 -9.18 -2.68
C LEU A 91 -8.97 -8.05 -2.51
N GLY A 92 -10.22 -8.29 -2.94
CA GLY A 92 -11.32 -7.35 -2.78
C GLY A 92 -11.53 -6.95 -1.31
N ILE A 93 -11.50 -7.93 -0.40
CA ILE A 93 -11.63 -7.70 1.05
C ILE A 93 -10.48 -6.82 1.57
N VAL A 94 -9.23 -7.13 1.21
CA VAL A 94 -8.05 -6.36 1.65
C VAL A 94 -8.14 -4.90 1.18
N VAL A 95 -8.53 -4.67 -0.08
CA VAL A 95 -8.70 -3.32 -0.64
C VAL A 95 -9.82 -2.57 0.07
N LEU A 96 -10.93 -3.24 0.37
CA LEU A 96 -12.09 -2.64 1.03
C LEU A 96 -11.76 -2.21 2.46
N ILE A 97 -11.10 -3.09 3.24
CA ILE A 97 -10.61 -2.78 4.59
C ILE A 97 -9.70 -1.55 4.56
N ARG A 98 -8.73 -1.51 3.64
CA ARG A 98 -7.83 -0.36 3.53
C ARG A 98 -8.55 0.92 3.14
N THR A 99 -9.49 0.85 2.20
CA THR A 99 -10.25 2.02 1.77
C THR A 99 -11.08 2.56 2.93
N THR A 100 -11.76 1.70 3.68
CA THR A 100 -12.52 2.09 4.87
C THR A 100 -11.61 2.71 5.92
N LEU A 101 -10.51 2.05 6.32
CA LEU A 101 -9.57 2.60 7.31
C LEU A 101 -8.98 3.94 6.85
N GLY A 102 -8.54 4.03 5.59
CA GLY A 102 -8.01 5.26 5.01
C GLY A 102 -9.03 6.38 4.97
N TYR A 103 -10.29 6.06 4.68
CA TYR A 103 -11.41 7.00 4.68
C TYR A 103 -11.72 7.51 6.10
N PHE A 104 -11.85 6.60 7.08
CA PHE A 104 -12.09 6.97 8.48
C PHE A 104 -10.97 7.83 9.04
N LEU A 105 -9.69 7.46 8.82
CA LEU A 105 -8.54 8.28 9.23
C LEU A 105 -8.55 9.65 8.55
N SER A 106 -8.81 9.71 7.24
CA SER A 106 -8.86 10.97 6.50
C SER A 106 -10.02 11.86 6.94
N LYS A 107 -11.14 11.26 7.38
CA LYS A 107 -12.29 11.95 7.92
C LYS A 107 -12.01 12.50 9.32
N GLU A 108 -11.45 11.71 10.22
CA GLU A 108 -11.04 12.16 11.56
C GLU A 108 -10.10 13.36 11.49
N VAL A 109 -9.10 13.32 10.60
CA VAL A 109 -8.14 14.44 10.44
C VAL A 109 -8.81 15.71 9.88
N LYS A 110 -9.91 15.59 9.13
CA LYS A 110 -10.68 16.77 8.66
C LYS A 110 -11.60 17.33 9.74
N GLU A 111 -12.16 16.48 10.58
CA GLU A 111 -13.10 16.89 11.64
C GLU A 111 -12.37 17.64 12.78
N TYR A 112 -11.11 17.28 13.08
CA TYR A 112 -10.30 17.97 14.10
C TYR A 112 -9.77 19.36 13.71
N GLN A 113 -10.01 19.83 12.47
CA GLN A 113 -9.57 21.15 11.98
C GLN A 113 -10.66 22.24 12.11
N PHE A 114 -11.79 21.94 12.76
CA PHE A 114 -12.85 22.90 13.06
C PHE A 114 -13.15 22.94 14.57
N ASP A 115 -12.18 23.39 15.36
CA ASP A 115 -12.41 24.09 16.64
C ASP A 115 -11.26 25.08 16.89
#